data_AF-A0A368HMU9-F1
#
_entry.id   AF-A0A368HMU9-F1
#
_cell.length_a   1.000
_cell.length_b   1.000
_cell.length_c   1.000
_cell.angle_alpha   90.00
_cell.angle_beta   90.00
_cell.angle_gamma   90.00
#
_symmetry.space_group_name_H-M   'P 1'
#
loop_
_entity.id
_entity.type
_entity.pdbx_description
1 polymer ?
#
loop_
_entity_poly.entity_id
_entity_poly.type
_entity_poly.pdbx_seq_one_letter_code
_entity_poly.pdbx_strand_id
1 'polypeptide(L)'
;MFFVSLLEPPAQVEGVLGRNRHGSLYRLVRSLNDALEDHLSALPQGHYLEINDICRYYGDASVYDGYLSHYTHNGLSPLSVQGEWIARDILERLDGAVRVLRAEDPVKLIITDLDNTLWRGVLAEEDEIIPWQHTEGWPLGYAEALLACKQRGILLAICSKNEEGPTCERFRQLWGQRLRLEDFCSVRINWQPKSQNIAQILRTANILPDHALFILDAHANEPTFAHGNGPTQ
;
A
#
# COMPACT_ATOMS: atom_id res chain seq x y z
N MET A 1 4.88 -21.55 10.13
CA MET A 1 3.46 -21.92 9.94
C MET A 1 2.75 -20.73 9.34
N PHE A 2 2.17 -20.88 8.16
CA PHE A 2 1.48 -19.81 7.43
C PHE A 2 0.01 -20.16 7.33
N PHE A 3 -0.87 -19.25 7.74
CA PHE A 3 -2.31 -19.44 7.69
C PHE A 3 -2.97 -18.27 6.98
N VAL A 4 -3.92 -18.59 6.11
CA VAL A 4 -4.76 -17.62 5.41
C VAL A 4 -6.10 -17.62 6.12
N SER A 5 -6.62 -16.44 6.44
CA SER A 5 -7.91 -16.30 7.11
C SER A 5 -9.00 -17.09 6.37
N LEU A 6 -9.89 -17.73 7.12
CA LEU A 6 -11.07 -18.37 6.56
C LEU A 6 -11.96 -17.31 5.92
N LEU A 7 -12.54 -17.61 4.76
CA LEU A 7 -13.47 -16.72 4.08
C LEU A 7 -14.75 -16.55 4.91
N GLU A 8 -15.09 -15.30 5.21
CA GLU A 8 -16.27 -14.95 5.99
C GLU A 8 -17.53 -15.00 5.15
N PRO A 9 -18.56 -15.76 5.59
CA PRO A 9 -19.85 -15.71 4.92
C PRO A 9 -20.49 -14.33 5.12
N PRO A 10 -21.46 -13.95 4.26
CA PRO A 10 -22.14 -12.67 4.38
C PRO A 10 -22.74 -12.49 5.77
N ALA A 11 -22.58 -11.29 6.34
CA ALA A 11 -23.09 -11.01 7.67
C ALA A 11 -24.63 -11.03 7.69
N GLN A 12 -25.21 -12.08 8.27
CA GLN A 12 -26.65 -12.09 8.60
C GLN A 12 -26.86 -11.27 9.87
N VAL A 13 -27.70 -10.24 9.76
CA VAL A 13 -28.00 -9.32 10.86
C VAL A 13 -29.49 -9.39 11.20
N GLU A 14 -29.81 -9.78 12.42
CA GLU A 14 -31.20 -9.92 12.91
C GLU A 14 -31.83 -8.58 13.35
N GLY A 15 -31.40 -7.45 12.78
CA GLY A 15 -31.92 -6.11 13.08
C GLY A 15 -30.85 -5.03 13.15
N VAL A 16 -31.24 -3.77 13.36
CA VAL A 16 -30.32 -2.61 13.32
C VAL A 16 -29.58 -2.38 14.66
N LEU A 17 -30.21 -2.73 15.79
CA LEU A 17 -29.70 -2.45 17.14
C LEU A 17 -29.56 -3.71 17.97
N GLY A 18 -28.45 -3.87 18.70
CA GLY A 18 -28.22 -5.00 19.61
C GLY A 18 -27.18 -6.02 19.09
N ARG A 19 -27.05 -7.15 19.81
CA ARG A 19 -26.09 -8.23 19.49
C ARG A 19 -26.63 -9.15 18.37
N ASN A 20 -27.00 -8.57 17.24
CA ASN A 20 -27.83 -9.22 16.21
C ASN A 20 -27.08 -10.17 15.27
N ARG A 21 -25.86 -10.55 15.64
CA ARG A 21 -25.00 -11.48 14.89
C ARG A 21 -24.50 -12.62 15.77
N HIS A 22 -24.98 -12.75 17.02
CA HIS A 22 -24.35 -13.63 18.02
C HIS A 22 -24.43 -15.12 17.69
N GLY A 23 -25.45 -15.54 16.93
CA GLY A 23 -25.62 -16.90 16.45
C GLY A 23 -25.30 -17.09 14.96
N SER A 24 -24.76 -16.09 14.26
CA SER A 24 -24.52 -16.21 12.82
C SER A 24 -23.20 -16.92 12.52
N LEU A 25 -23.17 -17.62 11.38
CA LEU A 25 -21.96 -18.28 10.89
C LEU A 25 -20.81 -17.27 10.68
N TYR A 26 -21.15 -16.05 10.23
CA TYR A 26 -20.19 -14.94 10.11
C TYR A 26 -19.42 -14.71 11.42
N ARG A 27 -20.15 -14.59 12.54
CA ARG A 27 -19.51 -14.32 13.83
C ARG A 27 -18.64 -15.49 14.29
N LEU A 28 -19.09 -16.72 14.07
CA LEU A 28 -18.28 -17.91 14.37
C LEU A 28 -16.96 -17.87 13.57
N VAL A 29 -17.03 -17.71 12.25
CA VAL A 29 -15.84 -17.68 11.38
C VAL A 29 -14.91 -16.53 11.73
N ARG A 30 -15.43 -15.30 11.92
CA ARG A 30 -14.62 -14.15 12.36
C ARG A 30 -13.96 -14.42 13.71
N SER A 31 -14.66 -14.99 14.69
CA SER A 31 -14.06 -15.32 15.99
C SER A 31 -12.97 -16.39 15.91
N LEU A 32 -13.09 -17.34 14.97
CA LEU A 32 -12.03 -18.32 14.69
C LEU A 32 -10.82 -17.66 14.03
N ASN A 33 -11.04 -16.78 13.05
CA ASN A 33 -9.99 -15.99 12.41
C ASN A 33 -9.21 -15.16 13.44
N ASP A 34 -9.90 -14.42 14.29
CA ASP A 34 -9.30 -13.59 15.35
C ASP A 34 -8.48 -14.47 16.33
N ALA A 35 -9.04 -15.61 16.76
CA ALA A 35 -8.33 -16.52 17.66
C ALA A 35 -7.08 -17.17 17.03
N LEU A 36 -7.12 -17.45 15.72
CA LEU A 36 -5.99 -17.98 14.97
C LEU A 36 -4.89 -16.93 14.80
N GLU A 37 -5.25 -15.69 14.49
CA GLU A 37 -4.32 -14.56 14.43
C GLU A 37 -3.60 -14.37 15.76
N ASP A 38 -4.36 -14.28 16.86
CA ASP A 38 -3.81 -14.13 18.21
C ASP A 38 -2.84 -15.27 18.54
N HIS A 39 -3.21 -16.52 18.25
CA HIS A 39 -2.35 -17.67 18.53
C HIS A 39 -1.08 -17.68 17.67
N LEU A 40 -1.18 -17.36 16.39
CA LEU A 40 -0.03 -17.31 15.48
C LEU A 40 0.93 -16.18 15.84
N SER A 41 0.43 -15.04 16.32
CA SER A 41 1.26 -13.91 16.74
C SER A 41 2.24 -14.26 17.88
N ALA A 42 1.90 -15.25 18.70
CA ALA A 42 2.74 -15.75 19.79
C ALA A 42 3.85 -16.71 19.31
N LEU A 43 3.82 -17.16 18.05
CA LEU A 43 4.78 -18.12 17.49
C LEU A 43 5.87 -17.40 16.68
N PRO A 44 7.17 -17.71 16.88
CA PRO A 44 8.28 -17.04 16.17
C PRO A 44 8.24 -17.15 14.64
N GLN A 45 7.55 -18.15 14.09
CA GLN A 45 7.33 -18.33 12.66
C GLN A 45 5.84 -18.50 12.33
N GLY A 46 4.96 -17.94 13.16
CA GLY A 46 3.53 -17.87 12.88
C GLY A 46 3.24 -16.67 11.99
N HIS A 47 2.60 -16.91 10.86
CA HIS A 47 2.20 -15.86 9.93
C HIS A 47 0.72 -16.02 9.61
N TYR A 48 -0.03 -14.95 9.84
CA TYR A 48 -1.45 -14.85 9.54
C TYR A 48 -1.65 -13.86 8.39
N LEU A 49 -2.43 -14.26 7.38
CA LEU A 49 -2.77 -13.42 6.24
C LEU A 49 -4.29 -13.21 6.18
N GLU A 50 -4.73 -11.98 6.42
CA GLU A 50 -6.13 -11.57 6.24
C GLU A 50 -6.44 -11.35 4.75
N ILE A 51 -7.54 -11.95 4.29
CA ILE A 51 -8.03 -11.85 2.91
C ILE A 51 -9.47 -11.31 2.85
N ASN A 52 -10.18 -11.20 3.97
CA ASN A 52 -11.58 -10.78 3.98
C ASN A 52 -11.76 -9.28 3.75
N ASP A 53 -10.71 -8.46 3.89
CA ASP A 53 -10.72 -7.06 3.45
C ASP A 53 -10.86 -6.93 1.92
N ILE A 54 -10.28 -7.85 1.15
CA ILE A 54 -10.47 -7.92 -0.32
C ILE A 54 -11.93 -8.20 -0.63
N CYS A 55 -12.53 -9.17 0.07
CA CYS A 55 -13.94 -9.50 -0.09
C CYS A 55 -14.86 -8.33 0.28
N ARG A 56 -14.53 -7.59 1.34
CA ARG A 56 -15.26 -6.37 1.73
C ARG A 56 -15.12 -5.23 0.73
N TYR A 57 -13.96 -5.10 0.09
CA TYR A 57 -13.73 -4.09 -0.95
C TYR A 57 -14.65 -4.30 -2.16
N TYR A 58 -14.80 -5.54 -2.62
CA TYR A 58 -15.72 -5.89 -3.72
C TYR A 58 -17.18 -6.03 -3.28
N GLY A 59 -17.41 -6.27 -1.99
CA GLY A 59 -18.72 -6.42 -1.36
C GLY A 59 -19.20 -7.88 -1.31
N ASP A 60 -19.72 -8.29 -0.16
CA ASP A 60 -20.09 -9.69 0.16
C ASP A 60 -21.03 -10.35 -0.85
N ALA A 61 -21.93 -9.57 -1.48
CA ALA A 61 -22.90 -10.06 -2.46
C ALA A 61 -22.25 -10.52 -3.78
N SER A 62 -21.05 -10.04 -4.09
CA SER A 62 -20.30 -10.44 -5.28
C SER A 62 -19.44 -11.69 -5.06
N VAL A 63 -19.14 -12.00 -3.80
CA VAL A 63 -18.30 -13.13 -3.38
C VAL A 63 -19.10 -14.44 -3.43
N TYR A 64 -20.36 -14.40 -3.01
CA TYR A 64 -21.23 -15.58 -2.90
C TYR A 64 -22.38 -15.52 -3.90
N ASP A 65 -22.30 -16.29 -4.99
CA ASP A 65 -23.36 -16.30 -6.01
C ASP A 65 -24.58 -17.17 -5.67
N GLY A 66 -24.59 -17.82 -4.48
CA GLY A 66 -25.74 -18.54 -3.92
C GLY A 66 -26.28 -19.74 -4.73
N TYR A 67 -25.85 -19.93 -5.98
CA TYR A 67 -26.38 -20.96 -6.88
C TYR A 67 -25.27 -21.94 -7.29
N LEU A 68 -24.09 -21.45 -7.69
CA LEU A 68 -22.98 -22.29 -8.18
C LEU A 68 -21.97 -22.66 -7.09
N SER A 69 -21.85 -21.87 -6.02
CA SER A 69 -21.09 -22.24 -4.82
C SER A 69 -21.53 -23.59 -4.23
N HIS A 70 -22.85 -23.90 -4.31
CA HIS A 70 -23.42 -25.19 -3.91
C HIS A 70 -23.03 -26.35 -4.83
N TYR A 71 -22.85 -26.11 -6.14
CA TYR A 71 -22.52 -27.16 -7.10
C TYR A 71 -21.02 -27.46 -7.18
N THR A 72 -20.19 -26.43 -7.02
CA THR A 72 -18.74 -26.54 -7.19
C THR A 72 -17.99 -26.77 -5.88
N HIS A 73 -18.67 -26.63 -4.73
CA HIS A 73 -18.04 -26.53 -3.40
C HIS A 73 -16.95 -25.46 -3.35
N ASN A 74 -16.98 -24.51 -4.28
CA ASN A 74 -16.03 -23.41 -4.38
C ASN A 74 -16.74 -22.14 -3.90
N GLY A 75 -16.24 -21.55 -2.80
CA GLY A 75 -16.79 -20.34 -2.21
C GLY A 75 -16.49 -19.06 -3.00
N LEU A 76 -15.63 -19.15 -4.03
CA LEU A 76 -15.30 -18.08 -4.95
C LEU A 76 -15.83 -18.48 -6.33
N SER A 77 -16.89 -17.84 -6.81
CA SER A 77 -17.47 -18.17 -8.12
C SER A 77 -16.51 -17.79 -9.25
N PRO A 78 -15.89 -18.73 -9.97
CA PRO A 78 -15.01 -18.40 -11.10
C PRO A 78 -15.83 -18.08 -12.37
N LEU A 79 -17.15 -17.98 -12.28
CA LEU A 79 -18.05 -17.77 -13.41
C LEU A 79 -18.73 -16.39 -13.39
N SER A 80 -18.52 -15.61 -12.32
CA SER A 80 -18.79 -14.17 -12.32
C SER A 80 -17.46 -13.43 -12.47
N VAL A 81 -17.45 -12.37 -13.30
CA VAL A 81 -16.27 -11.52 -13.51
C VAL A 81 -15.71 -10.98 -12.18
N GLN A 82 -16.59 -10.75 -11.19
CA GLN A 82 -16.18 -10.29 -9.86
C GLN A 82 -15.50 -11.38 -9.02
N GLY A 83 -15.96 -12.64 -9.08
CA GLY A 83 -15.33 -13.73 -8.33
C GLY A 83 -13.96 -14.10 -8.87
N GLU A 84 -13.73 -13.99 -10.18
CA GLU A 84 -12.40 -14.09 -10.79
C GLU A 84 -11.45 -13.00 -10.27
N TRP A 85 -11.94 -11.76 -10.10
CA TRP A 85 -11.13 -10.66 -9.56
C TRP A 85 -10.76 -10.88 -8.10
N ILE A 86 -11.72 -11.30 -7.26
CA ILE A 86 -11.45 -11.62 -5.86
C ILE A 86 -10.40 -12.74 -5.75
N ALA A 87 -10.56 -13.81 -6.53
CA ALA A 87 -9.61 -14.92 -6.52
C ALA A 87 -8.20 -14.49 -6.97
N ARG A 88 -8.11 -13.67 -8.03
CA ARG A 88 -6.84 -13.10 -8.50
C ARG A 88 -6.18 -12.25 -7.42
N ASP A 89 -6.91 -11.32 -6.81
CA ASP A 89 -6.36 -10.41 -5.80
C ASP A 89 -5.92 -11.17 -4.53
N ILE A 90 -6.63 -12.23 -4.14
CA ILE A 90 -6.19 -13.16 -3.08
C ILE A 90 -4.86 -13.83 -3.46
N LEU A 91 -4.74 -14.33 -4.70
CA LEU A 91 -3.52 -14.97 -5.19
C LEU A 91 -2.35 -13.99 -5.27
N GLU A 92 -2.58 -12.76 -5.73
CA GLU A 92 -1.57 -11.69 -5.78
C GLU A 92 -1.10 -11.33 -4.36
N ARG A 93 -2.01 -11.25 -3.39
CA ARG A 93 -1.65 -11.00 -1.99
C ARG A 93 -0.86 -12.18 -1.39
N LEU A 94 -1.23 -13.42 -1.71
CA LEU A 94 -0.50 -14.61 -1.28
C LEU A 94 0.93 -14.62 -1.84
N ASP A 95 1.08 -14.35 -3.14
CA ASP A 95 2.38 -14.25 -3.80
C ASP A 95 3.24 -13.16 -3.13
N GLY A 96 2.67 -11.97 -2.91
CA GLY A 96 3.34 -10.88 -2.19
C GLY A 96 3.78 -11.27 -0.78
N ALA A 97 2.92 -11.95 -0.02
CA ALA A 97 3.26 -12.44 1.33
C ALA A 97 4.41 -13.46 1.30
N VAL A 98 4.38 -14.41 0.35
CA VAL A 98 5.45 -15.41 0.19
C VAL A 98 6.77 -14.75 -0.20
N ARG A 99 6.74 -13.77 -1.12
CA ARG A 99 7.92 -12.98 -1.51
C ARG A 99 8.55 -12.27 -0.32
N VAL A 100 7.73 -11.62 0.53
CA VAL A 100 8.20 -10.99 1.77
C VAL A 100 8.85 -12.01 2.70
N LEU A 101 8.23 -13.18 2.91
CA LEU A 101 8.77 -14.22 3.79
C LEU A 101 10.08 -14.82 3.28
N ARG A 102 10.26 -14.85 1.96
CA ARG A 102 11.50 -15.30 1.32
C ARG A 102 12.53 -14.20 1.16
N ALA A 103 12.18 -12.96 1.53
CA ALA A 103 12.96 -11.77 1.27
C ALA A 103 13.38 -11.65 -0.22
N GLU A 104 12.47 -12.01 -1.13
CA GLU A 104 12.63 -11.81 -2.57
C GLU A 104 12.39 -10.31 -2.88
N ASP A 105 13.34 -9.68 -3.60
CA ASP A 105 13.30 -8.29 -4.05
C ASP A 105 12.82 -7.25 -3.01
N PRO A 106 13.40 -7.21 -1.79
CA PRO A 106 12.94 -6.32 -0.74
C PRO A 106 13.17 -4.85 -1.10
N VAL A 107 12.12 -4.03 -0.92
CA VAL A 107 12.25 -2.57 -0.99
C VAL A 107 12.97 -2.07 0.25
N LYS A 108 14.11 -1.40 0.04
CA LYS A 108 14.97 -0.84 1.10
C LYS A 108 14.98 0.69 1.10
N LEU A 109 14.56 1.30 0.00
CA LEU A 109 14.53 2.75 -0.20
C LEU A 109 13.24 3.15 -0.93
N ILE A 110 12.54 4.14 -0.41
CA ILE A 110 11.45 4.82 -1.11
C ILE A 110 11.92 6.21 -1.50
N ILE A 111 11.84 6.53 -2.78
CA ILE A 111 12.10 7.85 -3.34
C ILE A 111 10.74 8.45 -3.69
N THR A 112 10.41 9.62 -3.17
CA THR A 112 9.14 10.29 -3.46
C THR A 112 9.36 11.60 -4.21
N ASP A 113 8.45 11.90 -5.13
CA ASP A 113 8.23 13.24 -5.63
C ASP A 113 7.45 14.10 -4.62
N LEU A 114 7.31 15.40 -4.90
CA LEU A 114 6.59 16.37 -4.07
C LEU A 114 5.28 16.83 -4.73
N ASP A 115 5.37 17.58 -5.82
CA ASP A 115 4.20 18.12 -6.53
C ASP A 115 3.28 17.00 -7.02
N ASN A 116 1.98 17.16 -6.76
CA ASN A 116 0.94 16.16 -6.99
C ASN A 116 1.23 14.74 -6.46
N THR A 117 2.18 14.60 -5.53
CA THR A 117 2.61 13.31 -5.00
C THR A 117 2.57 13.32 -3.48
N LEU A 118 3.46 14.10 -2.86
CA LEU A 118 3.48 14.27 -1.41
C LEU A 118 2.53 15.39 -0.98
N TRP A 119 2.14 16.31 -1.85
CA TRP A 119 1.03 17.25 -1.62
C TRP A 119 0.20 17.42 -2.88
N ARG A 120 -0.98 18.05 -2.75
CA ARG A 120 -1.83 18.42 -3.88
C ARG A 120 -1.36 19.76 -4.46
N GLY A 121 -1.26 19.87 -5.78
CA GLY A 121 -0.87 21.10 -6.47
C GLY A 121 0.60 21.15 -6.85
N VAL A 122 0.94 22.14 -7.67
CA VAL A 122 2.29 22.42 -8.16
C VAL A 122 2.82 23.70 -7.51
N LEU A 123 4.01 23.66 -6.92
CA LEU A 123 4.55 24.81 -6.18
C LEU A 123 4.67 26.08 -7.03
N ALA A 124 5.03 25.93 -8.31
CA ALA A 124 5.19 27.05 -9.25
C ALA A 124 3.89 27.80 -9.57
N GLU A 125 2.73 27.21 -9.28
CA GLU A 125 1.41 27.78 -9.55
C GLU A 125 0.82 28.51 -8.33
N GLU A 126 1.56 28.52 -7.19
CA GLU A 126 1.36 29.23 -5.90
C GLU A 126 0.01 29.06 -5.17
N ASP A 127 -1.12 28.88 -5.87
CA ASP A 127 -2.48 28.97 -5.33
C ASP A 127 -3.16 27.61 -5.05
N GLU A 128 -2.53 26.48 -5.36
CA GLU A 128 -3.22 25.17 -5.35
C GLU A 128 -2.86 24.24 -4.18
N ILE A 129 -1.86 24.59 -3.34
CA ILE A 129 -1.39 23.66 -2.32
C ILE A 129 -2.20 23.77 -1.03
N ILE A 130 -3.11 22.80 -0.84
CA ILE A 130 -3.96 22.66 0.34
C ILE A 130 -3.16 22.08 1.51
N PRO A 131 -3.14 22.74 2.69
CA PRO A 131 -2.52 22.18 3.90
C PRO A 131 -3.15 20.85 4.32
N TRP A 132 -2.35 19.92 4.86
CA TRP A 132 -2.83 18.57 5.21
C TRP A 132 -3.95 18.60 6.25
N GLN A 133 -4.03 19.64 7.08
CA GLN A 133 -5.07 19.83 8.09
C GLN A 133 -6.47 19.93 7.47
N HIS A 134 -6.55 20.25 6.19
CA HIS A 134 -7.78 20.37 5.42
C HIS A 134 -7.98 19.22 4.43
N THR A 135 -7.17 18.16 4.53
CA THR A 135 -7.25 16.99 3.64
C THR A 135 -7.48 15.71 4.43
N GLU A 136 -8.37 14.85 3.94
CA GLU A 136 -8.56 13.49 4.44
C GLU A 136 -7.99 12.49 3.42
N GLY A 137 -7.41 11.39 3.90
CA GLY A 137 -6.74 10.42 3.02
C GLY A 137 -5.48 11.03 2.38
N TRP A 138 -5.39 11.05 1.06
CA TRP A 138 -4.25 11.64 0.36
C TRP A 138 -4.31 13.19 0.38
N PRO A 139 -3.21 13.90 0.70
CA PRO A 139 -1.82 13.42 0.86
C PRO A 139 -1.43 12.94 2.26
N LEU A 140 -2.24 13.19 3.29
CA LEU A 140 -1.90 12.88 4.69
C LEU A 140 -1.55 11.41 4.94
N GLY A 141 -2.41 10.49 4.49
CA GLY A 141 -2.22 9.04 4.66
C GLY A 141 -0.97 8.53 3.91
N TYR A 142 -0.57 9.20 2.83
CA TYR A 142 0.67 8.87 2.13
C TYR A 142 1.90 9.28 2.97
N ALA A 143 1.91 10.47 3.55
CA ALA A 143 2.97 10.89 4.47
C ALA A 143 3.07 9.96 5.70
N GLU A 144 1.93 9.52 6.26
CA GLU A 144 1.91 8.55 7.35
C GLU A 144 2.46 7.18 6.93
N ALA A 145 2.12 6.72 5.73
CA ALA A 145 2.65 5.48 5.18
C ALA A 145 4.18 5.53 5.02
N LEU A 146 4.74 6.64 4.51
CA LEU A 146 6.19 6.84 4.42
C LEU A 146 6.87 6.74 5.80
N LEU A 147 6.30 7.39 6.82
CA LEU A 147 6.84 7.33 8.19
C LEU A 147 6.72 5.92 8.79
N ALA A 148 5.63 5.21 8.53
CA ALA A 148 5.45 3.83 8.97
C ALA A 148 6.44 2.87 8.27
N CYS A 149 6.79 3.13 7.01
CA CYS A 149 7.86 2.43 6.31
C CYS A 149 9.23 2.73 6.93
N LYS A 150 9.51 4.01 7.23
CA LYS A 150 10.73 4.45 7.90
C LYS A 150 10.92 3.79 9.26
N GLN A 151 9.87 3.73 10.07
CA GLN A 151 9.90 3.07 11.38
C GLN A 151 10.26 1.57 11.30
N ARG A 152 9.98 0.93 10.15
CA ARG A 152 10.36 -0.45 9.85
C ARG A 152 11.76 -0.59 9.24
N GLY A 153 12.51 0.51 9.12
CA GLY A 153 13.90 0.53 8.63
C GLY A 153 14.06 0.83 7.14
N ILE A 154 12.99 1.17 6.41
CA ILE A 154 13.08 1.58 5.01
C ILE A 154 13.61 3.02 4.92
N LEU A 155 14.62 3.25 4.09
CA LEU A 155 15.16 4.60 3.88
C LEU A 155 14.18 5.43 3.05
N LEU A 156 14.13 6.74 3.29
CA LEU A 156 13.33 7.69 2.52
C LEU A 156 14.23 8.68 1.80
N ALA A 157 13.88 9.06 0.57
CA ALA A 157 14.52 10.15 -0.16
C ALA A 157 13.49 10.99 -0.93
N ILE A 158 13.84 12.25 -1.21
CA ILE A 158 13.05 13.16 -2.04
C ILE A 158 13.76 13.35 -3.37
N CYS A 159 13.02 13.26 -4.49
CA CYS A 159 13.49 13.62 -5.82
C CYS A 159 12.42 14.43 -6.55
N SER A 160 12.58 15.76 -6.57
CA SER A 160 11.59 16.67 -7.15
C SER A 160 12.22 17.77 -7.99
N LYS A 161 11.46 18.27 -8.97
CA LYS A 161 11.89 19.31 -9.91
C LYS A 161 11.31 20.66 -9.50
N ASN A 162 11.97 21.32 -8.55
CA ASN A 162 11.59 22.63 -8.07
C ASN A 162 12.82 23.45 -7.68
N GLU A 163 12.59 24.68 -7.23
CA GLU A 163 13.60 25.50 -6.56
C GLU A 163 13.72 25.09 -5.08
N GLU A 164 14.93 24.72 -4.64
CA GLU A 164 15.18 24.13 -3.32
C GLU A 164 14.68 24.99 -2.16
N GLY A 165 15.03 26.28 -2.14
CA GLY A 165 14.71 27.19 -1.04
C GLY A 165 13.20 27.31 -0.77
N PRO A 166 12.40 27.78 -1.76
CA PRO A 166 10.95 27.87 -1.64
C PRO A 166 10.28 26.53 -1.32
N THR A 167 10.78 25.43 -1.91
CA THR A 167 10.21 24.10 -1.70
C THR A 167 10.44 23.61 -0.27
N CYS A 168 11.64 23.78 0.27
CA CYS A 168 11.97 23.42 1.65
C CYS A 168 11.18 24.26 2.67
N GLU A 169 10.96 25.54 2.37
CA GLU A 169 10.09 26.40 3.17
C GLU A 169 8.65 25.91 3.16
N ARG A 170 8.09 25.66 1.96
CA ARG A 170 6.73 25.15 1.82
C ARG A 170 6.55 23.80 2.50
N PHE A 171 7.51 22.90 2.37
CA PHE A 171 7.50 21.61 3.05
C PHE A 171 7.36 21.77 4.57
N ARG A 172 8.15 22.66 5.17
CA ARG A 172 8.09 22.95 6.61
C ARG A 172 6.76 23.57 7.03
N GLN A 173 6.19 24.46 6.22
CA GLN A 173 4.89 25.06 6.49
C GLN A 173 3.74 24.06 6.44
N LEU A 174 3.75 23.18 5.44
CA LEU A 174 2.73 22.15 5.28
C LEU A 174 2.84 21.12 6.39
N TRP A 175 3.98 20.43 6.50
CA TRP A 175 4.10 19.25 7.36
C TRP A 175 4.44 19.57 8.82
N GLY A 176 4.99 20.75 9.10
CA GLY A 176 5.42 21.14 10.44
C GLY A 176 6.39 20.12 11.04
N GLN A 177 5.98 19.52 12.16
CA GLN A 177 6.76 18.47 12.85
C GLN A 177 6.31 17.05 12.49
N ARG A 178 5.24 16.90 11.70
CA ARG A 178 4.65 15.58 11.42
C ARG A 178 5.53 14.77 10.48
N LEU A 179 6.06 15.42 9.44
CA LEU A 179 7.04 14.89 8.51
C LEU A 179 8.07 15.98 8.28
N ARG A 180 9.35 15.67 8.41
CA ARG A 180 10.42 16.67 8.35
C ARG A 180 11.45 16.29 7.29
N LEU A 181 12.20 17.27 6.79
CA LEU A 181 13.23 16.99 5.77
C LEU A 181 14.33 16.06 6.31
N GLU A 182 14.60 16.10 7.62
CA GLU A 182 15.54 15.19 8.28
C GLU A 182 15.02 13.75 8.33
N ASP A 183 13.75 13.52 7.96
CA ASP A 183 13.25 12.17 7.83
C ASP A 183 13.80 11.43 6.61
N PHE A 184 14.37 12.17 5.66
CA PHE A 184 14.89 11.69 4.39
C PHE A 184 16.42 11.65 4.40
N CYS A 185 17.02 10.52 4.01
CA CYS A 185 18.47 10.36 3.96
C CYS A 185 19.12 11.08 2.78
N SER A 186 18.33 11.47 1.77
CA SER A 186 18.78 12.30 0.65
C SER A 186 17.61 13.12 0.11
N VAL A 187 17.83 14.43 -0.04
CA VAL A 187 16.87 15.38 -0.62
C VAL A 187 17.49 15.97 -1.88
N ARG A 188 16.84 15.75 -3.03
CA ARG A 188 17.24 16.31 -4.32
C ARG A 188 16.07 17.12 -4.88
N ILE A 189 16.14 18.43 -4.68
CA ILE A 189 15.16 19.39 -5.18
C ILE A 189 15.89 20.35 -6.10
N ASN A 190 15.84 20.10 -7.41
CA ASN A 190 16.51 20.91 -8.41
C ASN A 190 15.99 20.56 -9.82
N TRP A 191 16.40 21.33 -10.82
CA TRP A 191 16.00 21.14 -12.22
C TRP A 191 16.81 20.10 -13.01
N GLN A 192 17.69 19.32 -12.36
CA GLN A 192 18.39 18.24 -13.04
C GLN A 192 17.41 17.11 -13.44
N PRO A 193 17.72 16.32 -14.48
CA PRO A 193 16.92 15.15 -14.81
C PRO A 193 16.77 14.22 -13.61
N LYS A 194 15.55 13.77 -13.29
CA LYS A 194 15.33 12.89 -12.13
C LYS A 194 16.11 11.60 -12.24
N SER A 195 16.39 11.12 -13.45
CA SER A 195 17.28 9.97 -13.64
C SER A 195 18.68 10.17 -13.05
N GLN A 196 19.24 11.37 -13.18
CA GLN A 196 20.54 11.72 -12.59
C GLN A 196 20.44 11.87 -11.07
N ASN A 197 19.39 12.54 -10.57
CA ASN A 197 19.14 12.70 -9.15
C ASN A 197 18.92 11.34 -8.46
N ILE A 198 18.12 10.44 -9.05
CA ILE A 198 17.87 9.07 -8.56
C ILE A 198 19.17 8.27 -8.54
N ALA A 199 19.98 8.31 -9.60
CA ALA A 199 21.28 7.65 -9.61
C ALA A 199 22.20 8.17 -8.50
N GLN A 200 22.15 9.47 -8.18
CA GLN A 200 22.90 10.04 -7.07
C GLN A 200 22.34 9.65 -5.71
N ILE A 201 21.01 9.61 -5.55
CA ILE A 201 20.33 9.14 -4.33
C ILE A 201 20.74 7.69 -4.04
N LEU A 202 20.66 6.80 -5.04
CA LEU A 202 21.04 5.40 -4.93
C LEU A 202 22.50 5.23 -4.49
N ARG A 203 23.43 5.99 -5.10
CA ARG A 203 24.85 6.00 -4.69
C ARG A 203 25.04 6.50 -3.26
N THR A 204 24.31 7.55 -2.87
CA THR A 204 24.43 8.16 -1.53
C THR A 204 23.89 7.22 -0.45
N ALA A 205 22.75 6.56 -0.72
CA ALA A 205 22.13 5.58 0.17
C ALA A 205 22.82 4.21 0.15
N ASN A 206 23.73 3.97 -0.82
CA ASN A 206 24.36 2.67 -1.07
C ASN A 206 23.33 1.55 -1.30
N ILE A 207 22.31 1.83 -2.13
CA ILE A 207 21.22 0.91 -2.47
C ILE A 207 21.23 0.60 -3.97
N LEU A 208 21.05 -0.67 -4.32
CA LEU A 208 20.90 -1.10 -5.71
C LEU A 208 19.52 -0.69 -6.26
N PRO A 209 19.39 -0.38 -7.56
CA PRO A 209 18.12 0.02 -8.17
C PRO A 209 16.95 -0.93 -7.90
N ASP A 210 17.19 -2.25 -7.94
CA ASP A 210 16.17 -3.28 -7.73
C ASP A 210 15.56 -3.29 -6.31
N HIS A 211 16.17 -2.55 -5.37
CA HIS A 211 15.68 -2.40 -3.99
C HIS A 211 15.13 -1.00 -3.70
N ALA A 212 14.88 -0.19 -4.74
CA ALA A 212 14.34 1.15 -4.62
C ALA A 212 12.97 1.25 -5.30
N LEU A 213 12.01 1.88 -4.61
CA LEU A 213 10.71 2.23 -5.16
C LEU A 213 10.67 3.74 -5.42
N PHE A 214 10.36 4.17 -6.64
CA PHE A 214 10.12 5.57 -6.95
C PHE A 214 8.62 5.84 -7.12
N ILE A 215 8.10 6.80 -6.38
CA ILE A 215 6.69 7.20 -6.38
C ILE A 215 6.59 8.62 -6.96
N LEU A 216 5.84 8.74 -8.06
CA LEU A 216 5.54 10.00 -8.74
C LEU A 216 4.09 9.98 -9.26
N ASP A 217 3.51 11.15 -9.49
CA ASP A 217 2.26 11.28 -10.24
C ASP A 217 2.45 10.86 -11.72
N ALA A 218 1.47 10.15 -12.27
CA ALA A 218 1.49 9.61 -13.63
C ALA A 218 1.52 10.70 -14.72
N HIS A 219 1.12 11.93 -14.38
CA HIS A 219 1.19 13.08 -15.28
C HIS A 219 2.55 13.79 -15.29
N ALA A 220 3.49 13.40 -14.42
CA ALA A 220 4.84 13.92 -14.51
C ALA A 220 5.49 13.38 -15.80
N ASN A 221 5.82 14.28 -16.72
CA ASN A 221 6.47 14.01 -18.02
C ASN A 221 7.89 13.43 -17.82
N GLU A 222 7.98 12.19 -17.35
CA GLU A 222 9.23 11.52 -17.05
C GLU A 222 9.28 10.12 -17.67
N PRO A 223 10.42 9.72 -18.25
CA PRO A 223 10.58 8.37 -18.74
C PRO A 223 10.57 7.39 -17.56
N THR A 224 9.55 6.54 -17.49
CA THR A 224 9.45 5.45 -16.53
C THR A 224 10.68 4.56 -16.62
N PHE A 225 11.34 4.33 -15.48
CA PHE A 225 12.38 3.30 -15.37
C PHE A 225 11.71 1.92 -15.43
N ALA A 226 11.42 1.44 -16.64
CA ALA A 226 11.03 0.06 -16.84
C ALA A 226 12.27 -0.82 -16.64
N HIS A 227 12.23 -1.71 -15.63
CA HIS A 227 13.17 -2.80 -15.52
C HIS A 227 13.06 -3.67 -16.78
N GLY A 228 14.09 -3.63 -17.62
CA GLY A 228 14.23 -4.52 -18.76
C GLY A 228 14.60 -5.92 -18.30
N ASN A 229 13.60 -6.75 -18.03
CA ASN A 229 13.73 -8.21 -18.05
C ASN A 229 12.70 -8.77 -19.03
N GLY A 230 12.94 -8.53 -20.32
CA GLY A 230 12.34 -9.30 -21.41
C GLY A 230 13.39 -10.25 -21.98
N PRO A 231 13.07 -11.53 -22.24
CA PRO A 231 14.03 -12.44 -22.84
C PRO A 231 14.40 -11.93 -24.23
N THR A 232 15.69 -11.86 -24.52
CA THR A 232 16.20 -11.81 -25.89
C THR A 232 15.63 -12.99 -26.66
N GLN A 233 14.77 -12.69 -27.64
CA GLN A 233 14.58 -13.47 -28.86
C GLN A 233 14.77 -12.54 -30.05
#